data_AF-A0AAU5L085-F1
#
_entry.id   AF-A0AAU5L085-F1
#
_cell.length_a   1.000
_cell.length_b   1.000
_cell.length_c   1.000
_cell.angle_alpha   90.00
_cell.angle_beta   90.00
_cell.angle_gamma   90.00
#
_symmetry.space_group_name_H-M   'P 1'
#
loop_
_entity.id
_entity.type
_entity.pdbx_description
1 polymer ?
#
loop_
_entity_poly.entity_id
_entity_poly.type
_entity_poly.pdbx_seq_one_letter_code
_entity_poly.pdbx_strand_id
1 'polypeptide(L)'
;MPAGAADPSSNGRAPYEGERSVGQLFAAATTDLSALVHDEIALAKAELRADVKRGVSGGVSLTVAGVVALAAVPMLSAAAAYGIHALGLSLGWSFLIVAGAYLLLALLLGLLALRSFKRIEKPHRTIEGAQKTADVLKNARPRPATQEEIDRALGRIP
;
A
#
# COMPACT_ATOMS: atom_id res chain seq x y z
N MET A 1 10.22 82.98 -20.88
CA MET A 1 10.79 82.71 -19.54
C MET A 1 9.71 83.08 -18.52
N PRO A 2 9.43 82.32 -17.44
CA PRO A 2 10.25 81.33 -16.73
C PRO A 2 9.54 80.00 -16.32
N ALA A 3 10.34 79.07 -15.77
CA ALA A 3 10.09 78.01 -14.77
C ALA A 3 8.75 77.26 -14.61
N GLY A 4 8.84 75.93 -14.53
CA GLY A 4 7.97 75.10 -13.68
C GLY A 4 7.52 73.77 -14.29
N ALA A 5 8.13 72.65 -13.85
CA ALA A 5 7.48 71.37 -13.49
C ALA A 5 8.50 70.22 -13.59
N ALA A 6 8.96 69.73 -12.44
CA ALA A 6 9.66 68.46 -12.31
C ALA A 6 8.75 67.50 -11.51
N ASP A 7 8.30 66.43 -12.16
CA ASP A 7 7.90 65.12 -11.59
C ASP A 7 7.80 64.14 -12.80
N PRO A 8 8.10 62.82 -12.72
CA PRO A 8 8.11 61.99 -11.53
C PRO A 8 9.34 61.12 -11.28
N SER A 9 9.54 60.90 -9.98
CA SER A 9 10.31 59.82 -9.39
C SER A 9 9.54 58.50 -9.55
N SER A 10 9.89 57.69 -10.55
CA SER A 10 9.46 56.28 -10.60
C SER A 10 10.54 55.39 -11.21
N ASN A 11 11.76 55.51 -10.69
CA ASN A 11 12.74 54.44 -10.84
C ASN A 11 12.35 53.30 -9.88
N GLY A 12 11.41 52.46 -10.33
CA GLY A 12 11.08 51.18 -9.72
C GLY A 12 12.28 50.25 -9.79
N ARG A 13 13.25 50.45 -8.90
CA ARG A 13 14.29 49.46 -8.62
C ARG A 13 13.60 48.28 -7.94
N ALA A 14 13.55 47.15 -8.63
CA ALA A 14 13.31 45.87 -7.98
C ALA A 14 14.24 45.76 -6.76
N PRO A 15 13.73 45.39 -5.57
CA PRO A 15 14.57 45.29 -4.38
C PRO A 15 15.73 44.32 -4.60
N TYR A 16 16.93 44.76 -4.27
CA TYR A 16 18.19 44.03 -4.38
C TYR A 16 18.14 42.68 -3.63
N GLU A 17 18.59 41.61 -4.30
CA GLU A 17 18.74 40.24 -3.79
C GLU A 17 19.91 40.05 -2.79
N GLY A 18 20.34 41.12 -2.10
CA GLY A 18 21.64 41.16 -1.41
C GLY A 18 21.72 40.57 -0.01
N GLU A 19 20.63 40.54 0.77
CA GLU A 19 20.71 40.14 2.19
C GLU A 19 19.49 39.31 2.60
N ARG A 20 19.25 38.18 1.90
CA ARG A 20 18.44 37.14 2.52
C ARG A 20 19.19 36.66 3.75
N SER A 21 18.63 36.92 4.93
CA SER A 21 19.24 36.46 6.18
C SER A 21 19.40 34.94 6.15
N VAL A 22 20.38 34.40 6.88
CA VAL A 22 20.57 32.94 7.00
C VAL A 22 19.28 32.24 7.44
N GLY A 23 18.45 32.91 8.24
CA GLY A 23 17.12 32.44 8.61
C GLY A 23 16.13 32.36 7.44
N GLN A 24 16.16 33.30 6.50
CA GLN A 24 15.33 33.25 5.29
C GLN A 24 15.76 32.14 4.32
N LEU A 25 17.06 31.86 4.21
CA LEU A 25 17.57 30.75 3.38
C LEU A 25 17.22 29.39 3.99
N PHE A 26 17.35 29.25 5.32
CA PHE A 26 16.94 28.03 6.02
C PHE A 26 15.42 27.80 5.96
N ALA A 27 14.62 28.86 6.12
CA ALA A 27 13.17 28.80 5.96
C ALA A 27 12.77 28.40 4.54
N ALA A 28 13.44 28.93 3.51
CA ALA A 28 13.21 28.55 2.11
C ALA A 28 13.56 27.08 1.87
N ALA A 29 14.75 26.61 2.29
CA ALA A 29 15.16 25.22 2.12
C ALA A 29 14.24 24.22 2.86
N THR A 30 13.77 24.59 4.05
CA THR A 30 12.79 23.78 4.82
C THR A 30 11.44 23.73 4.12
N THR A 31 11.03 24.83 3.49
CA THR A 31 9.79 24.90 2.70
C THR A 31 9.88 24.02 1.46
N ASP A 32 11.00 24.06 0.73
CA ASP A 32 11.24 23.24 -0.45
C ASP A 32 11.29 21.74 -0.11
N LEU A 33 11.95 21.38 1.00
CA LEU A 33 11.95 20.00 1.50
C LEU A 33 10.55 19.54 1.90
N SER A 34 9.76 20.41 2.53
CA SER A 34 8.37 20.11 2.89
C SER A 34 7.49 19.89 1.66
N ALA A 35 7.73 20.66 0.58
CA ALA A 35 7.06 20.50 -0.69
C ALA A 35 7.41 19.14 -1.34
N LEU A 36 8.69 18.78 -1.39
CA LEU A 36 9.16 17.48 -1.88
C LEU A 36 8.51 16.29 -1.14
N VAL A 37 8.50 16.33 0.20
CA VAL A 37 7.86 15.27 1.00
C VAL A 37 6.35 15.21 0.73
N HIS A 38 5.70 16.36 0.58
CA HIS A 38 4.27 16.41 0.24
C HIS A 38 3.99 15.79 -1.13
N ASP A 39 4.83 16.07 -2.12
CA ASP A 39 4.71 15.56 -3.48
C ASP A 39 4.93 14.05 -3.53
N GLU A 40 5.93 13.53 -2.80
CA GLU A 40 6.20 12.08 -2.72
C GLU A 40 5.01 11.34 -2.07
N ILE A 41 4.41 11.93 -1.02
CA ILE A 41 3.19 11.41 -0.40
C ILE A 41 2.01 11.47 -1.37
N ALA A 42 1.87 12.58 -2.12
CA ALA A 42 0.81 12.73 -3.10
C ALA A 42 0.92 11.69 -4.23
N LEU A 43 2.14 11.43 -4.70
CA LEU A 43 2.45 10.42 -5.70
C LEU A 43 2.16 9.01 -5.18
N ALA A 44 2.70 8.64 -4.01
CA ALA A 44 2.43 7.35 -3.40
C ALA A 44 0.93 7.11 -3.16
N LYS A 45 0.21 8.17 -2.77
CA LYS A 45 -1.26 8.12 -2.63
C LYS A 45 -1.97 7.96 -3.97
N ALA A 46 -1.45 8.57 -5.04
CA ALA A 46 -2.00 8.40 -6.38
C ALA A 46 -1.77 6.98 -6.91
N GLU A 47 -0.58 6.41 -6.71
CA GLU A 47 -0.25 5.04 -7.08
C GLU A 47 -1.10 4.04 -6.30
N LEU A 48 -1.21 4.20 -4.97
CA LEU A 48 -2.09 3.37 -4.15
C LEU A 48 -3.55 3.45 -4.62
N ARG A 49 -4.06 4.63 -4.98
CA ARG A 49 -5.42 4.78 -5.52
C ARG A 49 -5.57 4.10 -6.87
N ALA A 50 -4.56 4.19 -7.74
CA ALA A 50 -4.56 3.51 -9.03
C ALA A 50 -4.57 1.98 -8.85
N ASP A 51 -3.77 1.45 -7.93
CA ASP A 51 -3.71 0.03 -7.61
C ASP A 51 -5.01 -0.47 -6.99
N VAL A 52 -5.57 0.27 -6.03
CA VAL A 52 -6.90 -0.05 -5.46
C VAL A 52 -7.95 -0.05 -6.56
N LYS A 53 -7.97 0.95 -7.44
CA LYS A 53 -8.95 1.02 -8.55
C LYS A 53 -8.80 -0.16 -9.51
N ARG A 54 -7.57 -0.53 -9.87
CA ARG A 54 -7.26 -1.70 -10.73
C ARG A 54 -7.67 -3.01 -10.05
N GLY A 55 -7.36 -3.15 -8.76
CA GLY A 55 -7.75 -4.30 -7.94
C GLY A 55 -9.26 -4.45 -7.84
N VAL A 56 -9.97 -3.33 -7.63
CA VAL A 56 -11.44 -3.31 -7.60
C VAL A 56 -12.03 -3.64 -8.97
N SER A 57 -11.57 -3.00 -10.05
CA SER A 57 -12.11 -3.26 -11.39
C SER A 57 -11.88 -4.70 -11.84
N GLY A 58 -10.69 -5.25 -11.59
CA GLY A 58 -10.38 -6.66 -11.84
C GLY A 58 -11.22 -7.58 -10.96
N GLY A 59 -11.36 -7.24 -9.68
CA GLY A 59 -12.11 -8.00 -8.68
C GLY A 59 -13.61 -8.10 -8.98
N VAL A 60 -14.24 -7.08 -9.58
CA VAL A 60 -15.66 -7.12 -9.96
C VAL A 60 -15.93 -8.25 -10.96
N SER A 61 -15.14 -8.31 -12.05
CA SER A 61 -15.31 -9.35 -13.07
C SER A 61 -15.08 -10.75 -12.51
N LEU A 62 -14.08 -10.92 -11.65
CA LEU A 62 -13.79 -12.18 -10.95
C LEU A 62 -14.91 -12.58 -9.99
N THR A 63 -15.49 -11.62 -9.27
CA THR A 63 -16.61 -11.86 -8.36
C THR A 63 -17.84 -12.32 -9.13
N VAL A 64 -18.19 -11.63 -10.22
CA VAL A 64 -19.32 -12.01 -11.09
C VAL A 64 -19.09 -13.39 -11.69
N ALA A 65 -17.90 -13.63 -12.26
CA ALA A 65 -17.54 -14.94 -12.79
C ALA A 65 -17.63 -16.04 -11.72
N GLY A 66 -17.17 -15.76 -10.51
CA GLY A 66 -17.26 -16.68 -9.37
C GLY A 66 -18.69 -17.00 -8.98
N VAL A 67 -19.58 -15.99 -8.91
CA VAL A 67 -21.01 -16.20 -8.63
C VAL A 67 -21.67 -17.02 -9.73
N VAL A 68 -21.40 -16.72 -11.00
CA VAL A 68 -21.95 -17.48 -12.14
C VAL A 68 -21.45 -18.92 -12.12
N ALA A 69 -20.16 -19.13 -11.89
CA ALA A 69 -19.58 -20.47 -11.79
C ALA A 69 -20.20 -21.26 -10.62
N LEU A 70 -20.38 -20.63 -9.46
CA LEU A 70 -21.03 -21.24 -8.30
C LEU A 70 -22.49 -21.61 -8.59
N ALA A 71 -23.24 -20.73 -9.26
CA ALA A 71 -24.62 -21.00 -9.68
C ALA A 71 -24.71 -22.12 -10.72
N ALA A 72 -23.69 -22.31 -11.55
CA ALA A 72 -23.63 -23.38 -12.55
C ALA A 72 -23.40 -24.77 -11.92
N VAL A 73 -22.74 -24.86 -10.76
CA VAL A 73 -22.47 -26.15 -10.09
C VAL A 73 -23.73 -27.01 -9.89
N PRO A 74 -24.83 -26.54 -9.26
CA PRO A 74 -26.02 -27.36 -9.09
C PRO A 74 -26.68 -27.75 -10.42
N MET A 75 -26.65 -26.88 -11.44
CA MET A 75 -27.17 -27.19 -12.77
C MET A 75 -26.37 -28.30 -13.45
N LEU A 76 -25.04 -28.20 -13.41
CA LEU A 76 -24.15 -29.24 -13.95
C LEU A 76 -24.25 -30.55 -13.15
N SER A 77 -24.42 -30.46 -11.83
CA SER A 77 -24.63 -31.62 -10.97
C SER A 77 -25.90 -32.38 -11.35
N ALA A 78 -27.00 -31.65 -11.53
CA ALA A 78 -28.27 -32.22 -11.96
C ALA A 78 -28.16 -32.80 -13.38
N ALA A 79 -27.57 -32.08 -14.33
CA ALA A 79 -27.35 -32.56 -15.69
C ALA A 79 -26.53 -33.86 -15.71
N ALA A 80 -25.45 -33.93 -14.92
CA ALA A 80 -24.63 -35.13 -14.80
C ALA A 80 -25.42 -36.30 -14.19
N ALA A 81 -26.18 -36.06 -13.11
CA ALA A 81 -26.98 -37.09 -12.47
C ALA A 81 -28.08 -37.63 -13.41
N TYR A 82 -28.78 -36.76 -14.14
CA TYR A 82 -29.76 -37.18 -15.14
C TYR A 82 -29.10 -37.90 -16.33
N GLY A 83 -27.91 -37.47 -16.75
CA GLY A 83 -27.13 -38.16 -17.78
C GLY A 83 -26.73 -39.58 -17.37
N ILE A 84 -26.29 -39.77 -16.12
CA ILE A 84 -25.98 -41.11 -15.57
C ILE A 84 -27.26 -41.94 -15.42
N HIS A 85 -28.36 -41.32 -14.98
CA HIS A 85 -29.66 -41.99 -14.87
C HIS A 85 -30.12 -42.54 -16.23
N ALA A 86 -29.89 -41.81 -17.32
CA ALA A 86 -30.21 -42.24 -18.68
C ALA A 86 -29.43 -43.49 -19.14
N LEU A 87 -28.36 -43.88 -18.43
CA LEU A 87 -27.62 -45.12 -18.65
C LEU A 87 -28.27 -46.34 -17.95
N GLY A 88 -29.41 -46.15 -17.29
CA GLY A 88 -30.18 -47.20 -16.61
C GLY A 88 -29.94 -47.32 -15.10
N LEU A 89 -29.12 -46.45 -14.51
CA LEU A 89 -28.96 -46.38 -13.05
C LEU A 89 -30.16 -45.69 -12.41
N SER A 90 -30.50 -46.03 -11.17
CA SER A 90 -31.53 -45.27 -10.45
C SER A 90 -31.07 -43.83 -10.20
N LEU A 91 -32.03 -42.90 -10.10
CA LEU A 91 -31.72 -41.49 -9.92
C LEU A 91 -30.91 -41.25 -8.63
N GLY A 92 -31.24 -41.95 -7.53
CA GLY A 92 -30.51 -41.85 -6.27
C GLY A 92 -29.04 -42.26 -6.38
N TRP A 93 -28.74 -43.39 -7.03
CA TRP A 93 -27.35 -43.83 -7.25
C TRP A 93 -26.60 -42.87 -8.18
N SER A 94 -27.29 -42.28 -9.15
CA SER A 94 -26.70 -41.30 -10.07
C SER A 94 -26.24 -40.04 -9.33
N PHE A 95 -27.08 -39.48 -8.45
CA PHE A 95 -26.68 -38.35 -7.58
C PHE A 95 -25.54 -38.73 -6.62
N LEU A 96 -25.54 -39.95 -6.08
CA LEU A 96 -24.48 -40.41 -5.19
C LEU A 96 -23.12 -40.50 -5.90
N ILE A 97 -23.09 -40.96 -7.16
CA ILE A 97 -21.87 -41.00 -7.97
C ILE A 97 -21.34 -39.59 -8.22
N VAL A 98 -22.19 -38.64 -8.60
CA VAL A 98 -21.79 -37.23 -8.81
C VAL A 98 -21.26 -36.61 -7.51
N ALA A 99 -21.93 -36.85 -6.39
CA ALA A 99 -21.47 -36.40 -5.08
C ALA A 99 -20.11 -37.01 -4.71
N GLY A 100 -19.93 -38.32 -4.95
CA GLY A 100 -18.65 -39.02 -4.77
C GLY A 100 -17.53 -38.42 -5.62
N ALA A 101 -17.81 -38.06 -6.87
CA ALA A 101 -16.85 -37.40 -7.75
C ALA A 101 -16.41 -36.02 -7.19
N TYR A 102 -17.35 -35.23 -6.66
CA TYR A 102 -16.99 -33.96 -5.99
C TYR A 102 -16.17 -34.16 -4.73
N LEU A 103 -16.45 -35.19 -3.91
CA LEU A 103 -15.66 -35.50 -2.73
C LEU A 103 -14.23 -35.92 -3.09
N LEU A 104 -14.05 -36.72 -4.14
CA LEU A 104 -12.73 -37.09 -4.64
C LEU A 104 -11.96 -35.87 -5.17
N LEU A 105 -12.63 -35.00 -5.94
CA LEU A 105 -12.04 -33.76 -6.42
C LEU A 105 -11.62 -32.84 -5.25
N ALA A 106 -12.50 -32.67 -4.26
CA ALA A 106 -12.22 -31.86 -3.07
C ALA A 106 -11.04 -32.41 -2.27
N LEU A 107 -10.95 -33.74 -2.11
CA LEU A 107 -9.80 -34.39 -1.47
C LEU A 107 -8.51 -34.10 -2.23
N LEU A 108 -8.50 -34.26 -3.56
CA LEU A 108 -7.31 -34.01 -4.38
C LEU A 108 -6.86 -32.55 -4.29
N LEU A 109 -7.78 -31.60 -4.45
CA LEU A 109 -7.50 -30.18 -4.31
C LEU A 109 -7.02 -29.82 -2.90
N GLY A 110 -7.62 -30.39 -1.87
CA GLY A 110 -7.20 -30.22 -0.48
C GLY A 110 -5.76 -30.69 -0.25
N LEU A 111 -5.39 -31.85 -0.79
CA LEU A 111 -4.02 -32.36 -0.72
C LEU A 111 -3.02 -31.46 -1.47
N LEU A 112 -3.38 -30.96 -2.67
CA LEU A 112 -2.56 -30.02 -3.42
C LEU A 112 -2.38 -28.68 -2.68
N ALA A 113 -3.45 -28.18 -2.08
CA ALA A 113 -3.42 -26.96 -1.26
C ALA A 113 -2.51 -27.15 -0.04
N LEU A 114 -2.66 -28.25 0.70
CA LEU A 114 -1.78 -28.59 1.83
C LEU A 114 -0.31 -28.67 1.41
N ARG A 115 -0.02 -29.29 0.26
CA ARG A 115 1.35 -29.38 -0.28
C ARG A 115 1.90 -28.00 -0.66
N SER A 116 1.06 -27.13 -1.21
CA SER A 116 1.44 -25.76 -1.58
C SER A 116 1.71 -24.92 -0.33
N PHE A 117 0.84 -24.98 0.67
CA PHE A 117 1.05 -24.26 1.95
C PHE A 117 2.30 -24.74 2.70
N LYS A 118 2.61 -26.04 2.67
CA LYS A 118 3.84 -26.57 3.26
C LYS A 118 5.13 -26.10 2.55
N ARG A 119 5.03 -25.65 1.29
CA ARG A 119 6.15 -25.12 0.51
C ARG A 119 6.36 -23.62 0.70
N ILE A 120 5.37 -22.90 1.23
CA ILE A 120 5.52 -21.49 1.55
C ILE A 120 6.29 -21.42 2.87
N GLU A 121 7.61 -21.35 2.77
CA GLU A 121 8.50 -21.09 3.89
C GLU A 121 8.10 -19.73 4.51
N LYS A 122 7.93 -19.68 5.84
CA LYS A 122 7.61 -18.41 6.51
C LYS A 122 8.70 -17.40 6.14
N PRO A 123 8.39 -16.10 5.91
CA PRO A 123 9.40 -15.11 5.54
C PRO A 123 10.30 -14.81 6.76
N HIS A 124 11.25 -15.71 7.03
CA HIS A 124 12.12 -15.69 8.20
C HIS A 124 12.91 -14.39 8.29
N ARG A 125 13.41 -13.89 7.16
CA ARG A 125 14.16 -12.63 7.09
C ARG A 125 13.32 -11.40 7.42
N THR A 126 12.05 -11.39 7.01
CA THR A 126 11.11 -10.30 7.31
C THR A 126 10.75 -10.30 8.80
N ILE A 127 10.54 -11.48 9.38
CA ILE A 127 10.24 -11.64 10.81
C ILE A 127 11.46 -11.25 11.66
N GLU A 128 12.66 -11.74 11.33
CA GLU A 128 13.90 -11.36 12.02
C GLU A 128 14.20 -9.87 11.91
N GLY A 129 14.00 -9.27 10.73
CA GLY A 129 14.21 -7.83 10.53
C GLY A 129 13.24 -6.97 11.35
N ALA A 130 11.96 -7.38 11.42
CA ALA A 130 10.97 -6.72 12.26
C ALA A 130 11.29 -6.87 13.76
N GLN A 131 11.70 -8.07 14.19
CA GLN A 131 12.10 -8.34 15.58
C GLN A 131 13.34 -7.54 15.97
N LYS A 132 14.39 -7.51 15.13
CA LYS A 132 15.59 -6.70 15.37
C LYS A 132 15.26 -5.21 15.46
N THR A 133 14.41 -4.70 14.59
CA THR A 133 13.96 -3.30 14.64
C THR A 133 13.21 -3.00 15.94
N ALA A 134 12.31 -3.91 16.35
CA ALA A 134 11.58 -3.77 17.61
C ALA A 134 12.51 -3.84 18.83
N ASP A 135 13.50 -4.73 18.84
CA ASP A 135 14.50 -4.84 19.90
C ASP A 135 15.38 -3.59 19.99
N VAL A 136 15.81 -3.04 18.84
CA VAL A 136 16.56 -1.79 18.80
C VAL A 136 15.72 -0.64 19.37
N LEU A 137 14.45 -0.53 18.99
CA LEU A 137 13.54 0.49 19.52
C LEU A 137 13.27 0.33 21.03
N LYS A 138 13.16 -0.90 21.51
CA LYS A 138 12.93 -1.20 22.93
C LYS A 138 14.17 -0.94 23.80
N ASN A 139 15.36 -1.17 23.24
CA ASN A 139 16.64 -0.95 23.90
C ASN A 139 17.18 0.48 23.72
N ALA A 140 16.67 1.23 22.73
CA ALA A 140 16.88 2.67 22.59
C ALA A 140 16.12 3.40 23.71
N ARG A 141 16.63 3.33 24.94
CA ARG A 141 16.31 4.32 25.97
C ARG A 141 16.68 5.69 25.40
N PRO A 142 15.77 6.68 25.37
CA PRO A 142 16.15 8.05 25.05
C PRO A 142 17.20 8.46 26.08
N ARG A 143 18.46 8.58 25.65
CA ARG A 143 19.52 9.09 26.52
C ARG A 143 19.16 10.55 26.79
N PRO A 144 18.89 10.95 28.06
CA PRO A 144 18.70 12.35 28.36
C PRO A 144 20.00 13.07 27.96
N ALA A 145 19.88 14.12 27.13
CA ALA A 145 21.01 14.96 26.79
C ALA A 145 21.71 15.38 28.09
N THR A 146 23.01 15.16 28.15
CA THR A 146 23.76 15.49 29.37
C THR A 146 23.75 17.00 29.58
N GLN A 147 23.72 17.47 30.83
CA GLN A 147 23.71 18.91 31.14
C GLN A 147 24.90 19.63 30.48
N GLU A 148 26.04 18.96 30.32
CA GLU A 148 27.20 19.49 29.57
C GLU A 148 26.92 19.68 28.07
N GLU A 149 26.20 18.77 27.42
CA GLU A 149 25.82 18.92 26.01
C GLU A 149 24.80 20.04 25.82
N ILE A 150 23.87 20.17 26.78
CA ILE A 150 22.87 21.25 26.80
C ILE A 150 23.56 22.59 27.05
N ASP A 151 24.47 22.67 28.01
CA ASP A 151 25.20 23.90 28.34
C ASP A 151 26.22 24.27 27.24
N ARG A 152 26.82 23.30 26.53
CA ARG A 152 27.65 23.54 25.34
C ARG A 152 26.81 24.01 24.15
N ALA A 153 25.65 23.41 23.90
CA ALA A 153 24.72 23.84 22.86
C ALA A 153 24.12 25.23 23.14
N LEU A 154 23.99 25.61 24.41
CA LEU A 154 23.57 26.94 24.86
C LEU A 154 24.74 27.93 25.03
N GLY A 155 25.98 27.52 24.75
CA GLY A 155 27.17 28.38 24.80
C GLY A 155 27.57 28.86 26.21
N ARG A 156 27.15 28.16 27.27
CA ARG A 156 27.47 28.49 28.68
C ARG A 156 28.85 28.02 29.13
N ILE A 157 29.47 27.11 28.38
CA ILE A 157 30.82 26.57 28.62
C ILE A 157 31.59 26.62 27.29
N PRO A 158 32.86 27.07 27.29
CA PRO A 158 33.69 27.15 26.08
C PRO A 158 34.03 25.77 25.49
#